data_AF-A0A7S3RCB8-F1
#
_entry.id   AF-A0A7S3RCB8-F1
#
_cell.length_a   1.000
_cell.length_b   1.000
_cell.length_c   1.000
_cell.angle_alpha   90.00
_cell.angle_beta   90.00
_cell.angle_gamma   90.00
#
_symmetry.space_group_name_H-M   'P 1'
#
loop_
_entity.id
_entity.type
_entity.pdbx_description
1 polymer ?
#
loop_
_entity_poly.entity_id
_entity_poly.type
_entity_poly.pdbx_seq_one_letter_code
_entity_poly.pdbx_strand_id
1 'polypeptide(L)'
;MGGSAASKKGTVAKKRLDKFYYLAKERGYRSRAAFKLLQLDKKYEFLGTATGVVDLCAAPGSWMQVARQFMPKDALCIGIDRAPIKPIPKCVVLQEDITTQKCRAAVKRELKAHGGSGAAINVVLHDGAPNVGTSWLQDAFGQNELTLLALKLAVDVLAPGGTFVTKMFRSADYQSLMWVFGQLFGKVEATKPQASRNESAEIFVVCRGFKAVAIDPKFLDPKHVFSEVDEAEGSKQPNVLQQKKGKKAPAEGYAATGQLLHSQARVVDFVLGPAPVKLLGEVNALVWDESGECSFWRGLKATKPEVLEACSDLKVLNKTELRKLLAWRGKAAAAWEKEQRAAAGGDGEGGNGGDGDAASDSEAEAVREEEEISELQKLADQRAKGAKRRAAEAKAKFRERLALKMEHPGDRLDVQEELELFSLARVRGDGSIAALTEGAAPDEVADVDEDEDEEG
;
A
#
# COMPACT_ATOMS: atom_id res chain seq x y z
N MET A 1 8.29 48.60 39.29
CA MET A 1 9.16 47.76 38.43
C MET A 1 8.69 46.32 38.53
N GLY A 2 7.82 45.89 37.61
CA GLY A 2 7.30 44.53 37.58
C GLY A 2 8.25 43.61 36.81
N GLY A 3 8.90 42.67 37.50
CA GLY A 3 9.73 41.64 36.89
C GLY A 3 8.87 40.46 36.47
N SER A 4 8.67 40.30 35.15
CA SER A 4 8.00 39.13 34.57
C SER A 4 8.95 37.92 34.63
N ALA A 5 8.58 36.92 35.42
CA ALA A 5 9.26 35.63 35.45
C ALA A 5 8.91 34.83 34.19
N ALA A 6 9.79 34.88 33.18
CA ALA A 6 9.68 34.05 31.99
C ALA A 6 9.86 32.57 32.37
N SER A 7 8.75 31.83 32.39
CA SER A 7 8.74 30.37 32.50
C SER A 7 9.48 29.75 31.32
N LYS A 8 10.71 29.27 31.56
CA LYS A 8 11.45 28.43 30.62
C LYS A 8 10.71 27.10 30.49
N LYS A 9 9.84 26.97 29.49
CA LYS A 9 9.36 25.68 28.98
C LYS A 9 10.56 24.92 28.40
N GLY A 10 11.29 24.21 29.25
CA GLY A 10 12.27 23.22 28.84
C GLY A 10 11.54 22.13 28.06
N THR A 11 11.83 22.03 26.77
CA THR A 11 11.33 20.96 25.91
C THR A 11 11.69 19.61 26.55
N VAL A 12 10.70 18.79 26.85
CA VAL A 12 10.80 17.44 27.43
C VAL A 12 11.63 16.47 26.53
N ALA A 13 12.07 16.92 25.36
CA ALA A 13 12.81 16.17 24.34
C ALA A 13 14.26 15.76 24.71
N LYS A 14 14.79 16.13 25.89
CA LYS A 14 16.18 15.81 26.30
C LYS A 14 16.35 14.59 27.23
N LYS A 15 15.29 13.83 27.54
CA LYS A 15 15.36 12.56 28.28
C LYS A 15 14.45 11.55 27.58
N ARG A 16 14.94 10.67 26.72
CA ARG A 16 15.65 9.43 27.08
C ARG A 16 16.45 8.98 25.86
N LEU A 17 17.79 9.10 25.93
CA LEU A 17 18.64 8.48 24.91
C LEU A 17 18.36 6.98 24.91
N ASP A 18 18.13 6.41 23.74
CA ASP A 18 17.77 5.00 23.57
C ASP A 18 18.90 4.07 24.05
N LYS A 19 18.58 2.88 24.56
CA LYS A 19 19.50 1.82 24.98
C LYS A 19 20.65 1.63 23.98
N PHE A 20 20.35 1.61 22.68
CA PHE A 20 21.35 1.42 21.62
C PHE A 20 22.33 2.59 21.47
N TYR A 21 21.98 3.79 21.92
CA TYR A 21 22.90 4.93 21.95
C TYR A 21 23.99 4.75 23.01
N TYR A 22 23.60 4.33 24.22
CA TYR A 22 24.57 4.06 25.29
C TYR A 22 25.45 2.86 24.95
N LEU A 23 24.84 1.79 24.44
CA LEU A 23 25.57 0.59 24.02
C LEU A 23 26.57 0.90 22.88
N ALA A 24 26.24 1.84 21.99
CA ALA A 24 27.17 2.26 20.94
C ALA A 24 28.40 2.94 21.52
N LYS A 25 28.21 3.85 22.49
CA LYS A 25 29.33 4.50 23.17
C LYS A 25 30.20 3.52 23.94
N GLU A 26 29.59 2.60 24.67
CA GLU A 26 30.28 1.57 25.45
C GLU A 26 31.13 0.67 24.55
N ARG A 27 30.61 0.28 23.38
CA ARG A 27 31.33 -0.55 22.40
C ARG A 27 32.23 0.24 21.44
N GLY A 28 32.35 1.56 21.60
CA GLY A 28 33.19 2.40 20.73
C GLY A 28 32.67 2.58 19.30
N TYR A 29 31.38 2.34 19.05
CA TYR A 29 30.73 2.66 17.78
C TYR A 29 30.41 4.16 17.67
N ARG A 30 30.59 4.72 16.47
CA ARG A 30 30.34 6.14 16.20
C ARG A 30 28.85 6.52 16.25
N SER A 31 27.95 5.56 16.07
CA SER A 31 26.52 5.79 16.12
C SER A 31 25.76 4.51 16.53
N ARG A 32 24.50 4.69 16.98
CA ARG A 32 23.58 3.57 17.25
C ARG A 32 23.22 2.75 16.02
N ALA A 33 23.40 3.30 14.81
CA ALA A 33 23.06 2.62 13.58
C ALA A 33 23.91 1.35 13.35
N ALA A 34 25.09 1.27 13.98
CA ALA A 34 25.92 0.05 14.00
C ALA A 34 25.12 -1.20 14.40
N PHE A 35 24.23 -1.10 15.39
CA PHE A 35 23.40 -2.23 15.83
C PHE A 35 22.37 -2.68 14.81
N LYS A 36 21.93 -1.80 13.91
CA LYS A 36 21.05 -2.18 12.81
C LYS A 36 21.79 -3.12 11.87
N LEU A 37 23.00 -2.75 11.44
CA LEU A 37 23.82 -3.59 10.57
C LEU A 37 24.22 -4.90 11.25
N LEU A 38 24.63 -4.86 12.52
CA LEU A 38 24.94 -6.07 13.30
C LEU A 38 23.76 -7.06 13.34
N GLN A 39 22.53 -6.56 13.52
CA GLN A 39 21.34 -7.41 13.55
C GLN A 39 20.95 -7.93 12.17
N LEU A 40 21.15 -7.11 11.12
CA LEU A 40 20.95 -7.55 9.74
C LEU A 40 21.95 -8.64 9.35
N ASP A 41 23.24 -8.43 9.65
CA ASP A 41 24.27 -9.42 9.35
C ASP A 41 24.10 -10.71 10.18
N LYS A 42 23.68 -10.62 11.44
CA LYS A 42 23.31 -11.81 12.23
C LYS A 42 22.21 -12.65 11.58
N LYS A 43 21.28 -12.04 10.85
CA LYS A 43 20.16 -12.74 10.21
C LYS A 43 20.50 -13.27 8.82
N TYR A 44 21.33 -12.56 8.06
CA TYR A 44 21.55 -12.82 6.64
C TYR A 44 22.99 -13.20 6.27
N GLU A 45 23.94 -13.04 7.19
CA GLU A 45 25.34 -13.50 7.14
C GLU A 45 26.07 -13.11 5.84
N PHE A 46 25.98 -11.83 5.44
CA PHE A 46 26.56 -11.36 4.17
C PHE A 46 27.94 -10.72 4.33
N LEU A 47 28.33 -10.26 5.52
CA LEU A 47 29.63 -9.61 5.73
C LEU A 47 30.78 -10.63 5.84
N GLY A 48 30.54 -11.78 6.46
CA GLY A 48 31.58 -12.80 6.68
C GLY A 48 32.21 -13.36 5.40
N THR A 49 31.42 -13.41 4.31
CA THR A 49 31.85 -13.85 2.98
C THR A 49 32.04 -12.68 2.00
N ALA A 50 32.10 -11.44 2.50
CA ALA A 50 32.24 -10.27 1.64
C ALA A 50 33.66 -10.20 1.04
N THR A 51 33.77 -10.17 -0.29
CA THR A 51 35.02 -9.91 -1.01
C THR A 51 35.31 -8.40 -1.06
N GLY A 52 34.25 -7.59 -1.00
CA GLY A 52 34.35 -6.15 -0.87
C GLY A 52 33.01 -5.51 -0.53
N VAL A 53 33.08 -4.43 0.23
CA VAL A 53 31.93 -3.67 0.75
C VAL A 53 32.03 -2.22 0.28
N VAL A 54 30.95 -1.69 -0.28
CA VAL A 54 30.74 -0.25 -0.48
C VAL A 54 29.62 0.21 0.44
N ASP A 55 29.91 1.18 1.32
CA ASP A 55 28.96 1.80 2.25
C ASP A 55 28.57 3.18 1.72
N LEU A 56 27.31 3.34 1.30
CA LEU A 56 26.76 4.56 0.71
C LEU A 56 26.06 5.40 1.77
N CYS A 57 26.26 6.72 1.70
CA CYS A 57 25.81 7.66 2.73
C CYS A 57 26.34 7.25 4.12
N ALA A 58 27.63 6.93 4.16
CA ALA A 58 28.25 6.22 5.27
C ALA A 58 28.49 7.09 6.51
N ALA A 59 28.38 8.41 6.47
CA ALA A 59 28.71 9.26 7.62
C ALA A 59 27.79 8.94 8.82
N PRO A 60 28.32 8.79 10.05
CA PRO A 60 29.70 9.08 10.50
C PRO A 60 30.69 7.92 10.37
N GLY A 61 30.34 6.82 9.73
CA GLY A 61 31.16 5.63 9.49
C GLY A 61 30.86 4.45 10.41
N SER A 62 29.68 4.42 11.05
CA SER A 62 29.32 3.34 11.99
C SER A 62 29.11 2.00 11.29
N TRP A 63 28.59 1.99 10.06
CA TRP A 63 28.39 0.77 9.29
C TRP A 63 29.73 0.26 8.73
N MET A 64 30.59 1.15 8.24
CA MET A 64 31.99 0.83 7.95
C MET A 64 32.74 0.18 9.14
N GLN A 65 32.57 0.69 10.37
CA GLN A 65 33.19 0.09 11.56
C GLN A 65 32.74 -1.36 11.75
N VAL A 66 31.44 -1.64 11.58
CA VAL A 66 30.89 -2.99 11.68
C VAL A 66 31.38 -3.84 10.51
N ALA A 67 31.26 -3.38 9.27
CA ALA A 67 31.74 -4.11 8.09
C ALA A 67 33.19 -4.57 8.26
N ARG A 68 34.07 -3.68 8.74
CA ARG A 68 35.49 -3.97 8.95
C ARG A 68 35.76 -5.07 9.98
N GLN A 69 34.89 -5.22 10.98
CA GLN A 69 35.03 -6.24 12.02
C GLN A 69 34.64 -7.64 11.53
N PHE A 70 33.65 -7.74 10.64
CA PHE A 70 33.09 -9.03 10.20
C PHE A 70 33.66 -9.50 8.85
N MET A 71 34.10 -8.59 8.00
CA MET A 71 34.63 -8.94 6.68
C MET A 71 36.07 -9.50 6.75
N PRO A 72 36.46 -10.38 5.80
CA PRO A 72 37.83 -10.89 5.65
C PRO A 72 38.88 -9.78 5.65
N LYS A 73 40.05 -10.01 6.28
CA LYS A 73 41.07 -8.98 6.56
C LYS A 73 41.53 -8.18 5.34
N ASP A 74 41.57 -8.82 4.18
CA ASP A 74 42.05 -8.23 2.93
C ASP A 74 40.92 -7.72 2.02
N ALA A 75 39.67 -7.95 2.41
CA ALA A 75 38.53 -7.44 1.67
C ALA A 75 38.48 -5.91 1.72
N LEU A 76 38.16 -5.31 0.58
CA LEU A 76 38.10 -3.86 0.38
C LEU A 76 36.85 -3.28 1.02
N CYS A 77 36.99 -2.21 1.81
CA CYS A 77 35.86 -1.45 2.35
C CYS A 77 35.97 0.01 1.91
N ILE A 78 34.98 0.48 1.15
CA ILE A 78 34.89 1.88 0.69
C ILE A 78 33.66 2.52 1.32
N GLY A 79 33.82 3.66 1.99
CA GLY A 79 32.71 4.49 2.46
C GLY A 79 32.58 5.75 1.63
N ILE A 80 31.35 6.12 1.29
CA ILE A 80 31.05 7.28 0.45
C ILE A 80 30.03 8.15 1.17
N ASP A 81 30.34 9.42 1.36
CA ASP A 81 29.41 10.40 1.88
C ASP A 81 29.78 11.83 1.44
N ARG A 82 28.82 12.74 1.43
CA ARG A 82 29.08 14.16 1.20
C ARG A 82 29.75 14.81 2.41
N ALA A 83 29.40 14.34 3.61
CA ALA A 83 30.00 14.76 4.87
C ALA A 83 31.34 14.06 5.10
N PRO A 84 32.30 14.73 5.76
CA PRO A 84 33.59 14.13 6.07
C PRO A 84 33.43 12.98 7.09
N ILE A 85 34.01 11.83 6.77
CA ILE A 85 34.08 10.67 7.68
C ILE A 85 35.48 10.62 8.29
N LYS A 86 35.57 10.57 9.61
CA LYS A 86 36.87 10.37 10.29
C LYS A 86 37.50 9.06 9.78
N PRO A 87 38.80 9.00 9.49
CA PRO A 87 39.43 7.78 8.96
C PRO A 87 39.12 6.54 9.79
N ILE A 88 38.87 5.41 9.13
CA ILE A 88 38.70 4.09 9.75
C ILE A 88 39.83 3.21 9.22
N PRO A 89 40.59 2.51 10.09
CA PRO A 89 41.69 1.67 9.64
C PRO A 89 41.24 0.63 8.61
N LYS A 90 42.03 0.49 7.53
CA LYS A 90 41.77 -0.45 6.42
C LYS A 90 40.44 -0.23 5.70
N CYS A 91 39.91 0.99 5.74
CA CYS A 91 38.80 1.44 4.91
C CYS A 91 39.23 2.65 4.08
N VAL A 92 38.78 2.72 2.84
CA VAL A 92 38.89 3.89 1.98
C VAL A 92 37.67 4.78 2.23
N VAL A 93 37.88 6.10 2.31
CA VAL A 93 36.81 7.08 2.50
C VAL A 93 36.82 8.03 1.30
N LEU A 94 35.69 8.14 0.62
CA LEU A 94 35.47 9.06 -0.48
C LEU A 94 34.45 10.12 -0.05
N GLN A 95 34.89 11.38 0.02
CA GLN A 95 33.99 12.50 0.28
C GLN A 95 33.39 12.98 -1.05
N GLU A 96 32.30 12.36 -1.49
CA GLU A 96 31.68 12.59 -2.78
C GLU A 96 30.15 12.47 -2.69
N ASP A 97 29.47 13.01 -3.70
CA ASP A 97 28.02 12.87 -3.86
C ASP A 97 27.71 11.66 -4.76
N ILE A 98 26.95 10.69 -4.23
CA ILE A 98 26.60 9.43 -4.90
C ILE A 98 25.85 9.62 -6.23
N THR A 99 25.23 10.79 -6.44
CA THR A 99 24.51 11.11 -7.68
C THR A 99 25.45 11.43 -8.84
N THR A 100 26.69 11.86 -8.55
CA THR A 100 27.61 12.43 -9.54
C THR A 100 28.39 11.37 -10.32
N GLN A 101 28.74 11.69 -11.57
CA GLN A 101 29.62 10.84 -12.39
C GLN A 101 31.05 10.78 -11.81
N LYS A 102 31.48 11.85 -11.14
CA LYS A 102 32.76 11.93 -10.44
C LYS A 102 32.87 10.86 -9.36
N CYS A 103 31.83 10.70 -8.54
CA CYS A 103 31.76 9.64 -7.54
C CYS A 103 31.89 8.24 -8.17
N ARG A 104 31.11 7.96 -9.22
CA ARG A 104 31.21 6.69 -9.97
C ARG A 104 32.63 6.42 -10.49
N ALA A 105 33.30 7.43 -11.03
CA ALA A 105 34.68 7.32 -11.50
C ALA A 105 35.67 7.08 -10.36
N ALA A 106 35.48 7.76 -9.22
CA ALA A 106 36.31 7.58 -8.03
C ALA A 106 36.20 6.15 -7.48
N VAL A 107 34.99 5.62 -7.33
CA VAL A 107 34.79 4.22 -6.89
C VAL A 107 35.49 3.26 -7.85
N LYS A 108 35.27 3.41 -9.17
CA LYS A 108 35.94 2.56 -10.18
C LYS A 108 37.47 2.64 -10.12
N ARG A 109 38.03 3.81 -9.78
CA ARG A 109 39.47 3.97 -9.58
C ARG A 109 39.96 3.18 -8.37
N GLU A 110 39.27 3.29 -7.23
CA GLU A 110 39.63 2.53 -6.02
C GLU A 110 39.50 1.02 -6.25
N LEU A 111 38.45 0.57 -6.95
CA LEU A 111 38.29 -0.84 -7.33
C LEU A 111 39.46 -1.35 -8.18
N LYS A 112 39.91 -0.56 -9.16
CA LYS A 112 41.07 -0.90 -10.00
C LYS A 112 42.37 -0.92 -9.20
N ALA A 113 42.56 0.04 -8.30
CA ALA A 113 43.77 0.14 -7.48
C ALA A 113 43.92 -1.04 -6.50
N HIS A 114 42.79 -1.57 -6.00
CA HIS A 114 42.78 -2.59 -4.96
C HIS A 114 42.64 -4.04 -5.47
N GLY A 115 42.60 -4.28 -6.78
CA GLY A 115 42.62 -5.65 -7.31
C GLY A 115 42.28 -5.73 -8.78
N GLY A 116 43.22 -5.31 -9.64
CA GLY A 116 43.13 -5.43 -11.10
C GLY A 116 42.34 -6.67 -11.53
N SER A 117 41.17 -6.43 -12.15
CA SER A 117 40.22 -7.45 -12.65
C SER A 117 39.60 -8.45 -11.65
N GLY A 118 39.93 -8.44 -10.35
CA GLY A 118 39.52 -9.48 -9.39
C GLY A 118 38.88 -9.02 -8.06
N ALA A 119 38.98 -7.74 -7.68
CA ALA A 119 38.28 -7.22 -6.50
C ALA A 119 36.81 -6.89 -6.84
N ALA A 120 35.97 -7.91 -6.82
CA ALA A 120 34.54 -7.74 -7.06
C ALA A 120 33.85 -7.31 -5.75
N ILE A 121 33.12 -6.18 -5.76
CA ILE A 121 32.27 -5.79 -4.63
C ILE A 121 31.06 -6.71 -4.63
N ASN A 122 30.87 -7.50 -3.57
CA ASN A 122 29.70 -8.36 -3.45
C ASN A 122 28.72 -7.88 -2.38
N VAL A 123 29.02 -6.77 -1.68
CA VAL A 123 28.10 -6.15 -0.73
C VAL A 123 28.07 -4.63 -0.95
N VAL A 124 26.87 -4.08 -1.15
CA VAL A 124 26.63 -2.63 -1.13
C VAL A 124 25.63 -2.33 -0.02
N LEU A 125 25.98 -1.37 0.85
CA LEU A 125 25.20 -0.96 2.01
C LEU A 125 24.70 0.48 1.82
N HIS A 126 23.51 0.79 2.33
CA HIS A 126 22.94 2.12 2.30
C HIS A 126 22.04 2.35 3.54
N ASP A 127 22.45 3.25 4.43
CA ASP A 127 21.64 3.76 5.57
C ASP A 127 21.35 5.26 5.44
N GLY A 128 21.45 5.78 4.22
CA GLY A 128 21.24 7.20 3.92
C GLY A 128 19.82 7.63 4.23
N ALA A 129 19.68 8.85 4.74
CA ALA A 129 18.39 9.50 4.91
C ALA A 129 18.51 11.00 4.61
N PRO A 130 17.50 11.60 3.94
CA PRO A 130 17.47 13.04 3.75
C PRO A 130 17.25 13.77 5.09
N ASN A 131 17.42 15.09 5.08
CA ASN A 131 17.05 15.93 6.22
C ASN A 131 15.53 15.89 6.39
N VAL A 132 15.07 15.13 7.38
CA VAL A 132 13.66 15.02 7.75
C VAL A 132 13.20 16.24 8.55
N GLY A 133 11.94 16.62 8.41
CA GLY A 133 11.33 17.75 9.13
C GLY A 133 10.43 18.63 8.29
N THR A 134 10.14 18.23 7.04
CA THR A 134 9.18 18.93 6.18
C THR A 134 7.80 18.27 6.32
N SER A 135 7.20 17.84 5.21
CA SER A 135 6.01 16.98 5.20
C SER A 135 6.43 15.52 5.16
N TRP A 136 5.71 14.65 5.88
CA TRP A 136 5.94 13.20 5.84
C TRP A 136 5.97 12.65 4.40
N LEU A 137 5.10 13.16 3.53
CA LEU A 137 5.03 12.74 2.13
C LEU A 137 6.32 13.08 1.36
N GLN A 138 6.82 14.30 1.52
CA GLN A 138 8.05 14.76 0.85
C GLN A 138 9.29 14.06 1.41
N ASP A 139 9.36 13.91 2.74
CA ASP A 139 10.47 13.23 3.41
C ASP A 139 10.55 11.75 2.99
N ALA A 140 9.40 11.07 2.89
CA ALA A 140 9.34 9.69 2.45
C ALA A 140 9.67 9.52 0.96
N PHE A 141 9.16 10.41 0.10
CA PHE A 141 9.53 10.43 -1.32
C PHE A 141 11.05 10.65 -1.49
N GLY A 142 11.63 11.63 -0.81
CA GLY A 142 13.07 11.91 -0.87
C GLY A 142 13.93 10.75 -0.38
N GLN A 143 13.49 9.99 0.63
CA GLN A 143 14.17 8.78 1.08
C GLN A 143 14.16 7.68 -0.01
N ASN A 144 13.02 7.50 -0.66
CA ASN A 144 12.83 6.46 -1.67
C ASN A 144 13.56 6.83 -2.98
N GLU A 145 13.58 8.10 -3.35
CA GLU A 145 14.41 8.63 -4.44
C GLU A 145 15.90 8.39 -4.15
N LEU A 146 16.38 8.72 -2.95
CA LEU A 146 17.76 8.47 -2.54
C LEU A 146 18.10 6.98 -2.62
N THR A 147 17.16 6.11 -2.25
CA THR A 147 17.32 4.65 -2.36
C THR A 147 17.50 4.20 -3.80
N LEU A 148 16.73 4.76 -4.74
CA LEU A 148 16.86 4.45 -6.16
C LEU A 148 18.21 4.94 -6.74
N LEU A 149 18.68 6.10 -6.29
CA LEU A 149 20.00 6.63 -6.66
C LEU A 149 21.13 5.77 -6.09
N ALA A 150 20.98 5.26 -4.87
CA ALA A 150 21.90 4.30 -4.27
C ALA A 150 21.90 2.96 -5.04
N LEU A 151 20.72 2.47 -5.45
CA LEU A 151 20.60 1.27 -6.30
C LEU A 151 21.31 1.47 -7.65
N LYS A 152 21.17 2.64 -8.28
CA LYS A 152 21.85 2.95 -9.54
C LYS A 152 23.37 2.84 -9.43
N LEU A 153 23.95 3.32 -8.33
CA LEU A 153 25.37 3.14 -8.05
C LEU A 153 25.71 1.69 -7.70
N ALA A 154 24.84 1.00 -6.96
CA ALA A 154 25.03 -0.41 -6.60
C ALA A 154 25.12 -1.30 -7.84
N VAL A 155 24.20 -1.14 -8.78
CA VAL A 155 24.17 -1.88 -10.06
C VAL A 155 25.47 -1.73 -10.85
N ASP A 156 26.10 -0.56 -10.80
CA ASP A 156 27.35 -0.28 -11.52
C ASP A 156 28.59 -0.97 -10.91
N VAL A 157 28.55 -1.34 -9.63
CA VAL A 157 29.72 -1.82 -8.87
C VAL A 157 29.56 -3.23 -8.33
N LEU A 158 28.33 -3.72 -8.19
CA LEU A 158 28.02 -4.99 -7.56
C LEU A 158 28.33 -6.16 -8.50
N ALA A 159 29.02 -7.16 -7.97
CA ALA A 159 29.32 -8.41 -8.65
C ALA A 159 28.04 -9.25 -8.83
N PRO A 160 27.99 -10.12 -9.87
CA PRO A 160 26.95 -11.13 -9.98
C PRO A 160 26.83 -11.96 -8.69
N GLY A 161 25.60 -12.19 -8.24
CA GLY A 161 25.33 -12.87 -6.97
C GLY A 161 25.46 -11.99 -5.72
N GLY A 162 25.88 -10.73 -5.86
CA GLY A 162 26.07 -9.80 -4.74
C GLY A 162 24.80 -9.44 -3.99
N THR A 163 24.98 -8.78 -2.84
CA THR A 163 23.95 -8.35 -1.90
C THR A 163 23.90 -6.82 -1.84
N PHE A 164 22.69 -6.27 -1.91
CA PHE A 164 22.41 -4.86 -1.66
C PHE A 164 21.51 -4.73 -0.43
N VAL A 165 21.92 -3.90 0.53
CA VAL A 165 21.16 -3.62 1.75
C VAL A 165 20.83 -2.15 1.79
N THR A 166 19.56 -1.80 1.88
CA THR A 166 19.12 -0.39 1.88
C THR A 166 18.08 -0.09 2.93
N LYS A 167 18.17 1.10 3.51
CA LYS A 167 17.09 1.74 4.25
C LYS A 167 16.06 2.35 3.31
N MET A 168 14.78 2.16 3.61
CA MET A 168 13.65 2.81 2.95
C MET A 168 12.62 3.27 3.98
N PHE A 169 11.72 4.17 3.57
CA PHE A 169 10.55 4.51 4.35
C PHE A 169 9.32 3.82 3.77
N ARG A 170 8.45 3.30 4.64
CA ARG A 170 7.15 2.77 4.22
C ARG A 170 6.28 3.94 3.76
N SER A 171 6.07 4.05 2.45
CA SER A 171 5.19 5.04 1.81
C SER A 171 4.43 4.41 0.64
N ALA A 172 3.68 5.22 -0.12
CA ALA A 172 3.00 4.77 -1.35
C ALA A 172 3.97 4.14 -2.36
N ASP A 173 5.18 4.67 -2.47
CA ASP A 173 6.20 4.26 -3.45
C ASP A 173 6.96 2.98 -3.07
N TYR A 174 6.74 2.47 -1.85
CA TYR A 174 7.43 1.28 -1.34
C TYR A 174 7.25 0.08 -2.27
N GLN A 175 6.03 -0.13 -2.79
CA GLN A 175 5.73 -1.28 -3.63
C GLN A 175 6.45 -1.19 -4.99
N SER A 176 6.55 0.01 -5.56
CA SER A 176 7.29 0.24 -6.81
C SER A 176 8.76 -0.12 -6.67
N LEU A 177 9.40 0.29 -5.56
CA LEU A 177 10.80 -0.06 -5.29
C LEU A 177 10.99 -1.56 -5.05
N MET A 178 10.09 -2.20 -4.30
CA MET A 178 10.15 -3.65 -4.08
C MET A 178 10.03 -4.42 -5.39
N TRP A 179 9.20 -3.96 -6.32
CA TRP A 179 9.08 -4.53 -7.65
C TRP A 179 10.38 -4.39 -8.46
N VAL A 180 10.97 -3.20 -8.49
CA VAL A 180 12.27 -2.96 -9.15
C VAL A 180 13.36 -3.87 -8.57
N PHE A 181 13.45 -4.00 -7.25
CA PHE A 181 14.39 -4.93 -6.62
C PHE A 181 14.14 -6.39 -7.02
N GLY A 182 12.87 -6.82 -7.12
CA GLY A 182 12.51 -8.18 -7.56
C GLY A 182 12.95 -8.49 -8.99
N GLN A 183 13.00 -7.47 -9.86
CA GLN A 183 13.54 -7.62 -11.21
C GLN A 183 15.06 -7.84 -11.19
N LEU A 184 15.79 -7.09 -10.36
CA LEU A 184 17.26 -7.06 -10.37
C LEU A 184 17.93 -8.13 -9.48
N PHE A 185 17.24 -8.64 -8.47
CA PHE A 185 17.78 -9.58 -7.47
C PHE A 185 16.97 -10.86 -7.40
N GLY A 186 17.62 -11.96 -7.01
CA GLY A 186 16.98 -13.26 -6.86
C GLY A 186 16.06 -13.35 -5.65
N LYS A 187 16.46 -12.76 -4.52
CA LYS A 187 15.66 -12.75 -3.28
C LYS A 187 15.65 -11.39 -2.63
N VAL A 188 14.47 -10.85 -2.37
CA VAL A 188 14.27 -9.53 -1.76
C VAL A 188 13.46 -9.69 -0.49
N GLU A 189 14.06 -9.36 0.65
CA GLU A 189 13.42 -9.51 1.96
C GLU A 189 13.43 -8.18 2.73
N ALA A 190 12.24 -7.72 3.11
CA ALA A 190 12.07 -6.55 3.94
C ALA A 190 12.05 -6.95 5.43
N THR A 191 12.79 -6.23 6.26
CA THR A 191 12.89 -6.50 7.70
C THR A 191 13.10 -5.21 8.49
N LYS A 192 12.62 -5.17 9.71
CA LYS A 192 12.87 -4.07 10.64
C LYS A 192 13.70 -4.58 11.82
N PRO A 193 14.99 -4.21 11.94
CA PRO A 193 15.83 -4.65 13.05
C PRO A 193 15.35 -4.06 14.37
N GLN A 194 15.53 -4.76 15.49
CA GLN A 194 15.14 -4.28 16.83
C GLN A 194 15.85 -2.98 17.23
N ALA A 195 17.02 -2.71 16.67
CA ALA A 195 17.76 -1.47 16.87
C ALA A 195 17.14 -0.26 16.14
N SER A 196 16.19 -0.50 15.22
CA SER A 196 15.33 0.54 14.65
C SER A 196 14.33 1.02 15.70
N ARG A 197 14.03 2.31 15.70
CA ARG A 197 12.95 2.86 16.54
C ARG A 197 11.59 2.33 16.08
N ASN A 198 10.70 2.07 17.02
CA ASN A 198 9.34 1.65 16.70
C ASN A 198 8.57 2.79 16.04
N GLU A 199 8.79 4.02 16.52
CA GLU A 199 8.16 5.25 16.03
C GLU A 199 8.66 5.66 14.64
N SER A 200 9.80 5.11 14.18
CA SER A 200 10.31 5.40 12.84
C SER A 200 9.61 4.54 11.80
N ALA A 201 9.26 5.15 10.67
CA ALA A 201 8.75 4.46 9.50
C ALA A 201 9.85 3.76 8.66
N GLU A 202 11.09 3.68 9.16
CA GLU A 202 12.18 2.99 8.49
C GLU A 202 11.98 1.48 8.43
N ILE A 203 12.30 0.91 7.27
CA ILE A 203 12.41 -0.51 7.00
C ILE A 203 13.70 -0.75 6.23
N PHE A 204 14.36 -1.88 6.48
CA PHE A 204 15.54 -2.29 5.74
C PHE A 204 15.16 -3.38 4.76
N VAL A 205 15.66 -3.29 3.54
CA VAL A 205 15.47 -4.31 2.52
C VAL A 205 16.82 -4.91 2.15
N VAL A 206 16.88 -6.23 2.18
CA VAL A 206 18.05 -7.03 1.87
C VAL A 206 17.78 -7.76 0.57
N CYS A 207 18.47 -7.33 -0.48
CA CYS A 207 18.38 -7.86 -1.83
C CYS A 207 19.59 -8.76 -2.09
N ARG A 208 19.38 -10.05 -2.27
CA ARG A 208 20.44 -11.06 -2.47
C ARG A 208 20.39 -11.65 -3.87
N GLY A 209 21.56 -12.02 -4.38
CA GLY A 209 21.66 -12.69 -5.68
C GLY A 209 21.44 -11.71 -6.83
N PHE A 210 22.28 -10.68 -6.94
CA PHE A 210 22.22 -9.75 -8.06
C PHE A 210 22.33 -10.49 -9.41
N LYS A 211 21.34 -10.31 -10.28
CA LYS A 211 21.22 -11.08 -11.54
C LYS A 211 22.19 -10.63 -12.63
N ALA A 212 22.75 -9.42 -12.53
CA ALA A 212 23.68 -8.83 -13.51
C ALA A 212 23.21 -8.95 -14.98
N VAL A 213 21.90 -8.78 -15.21
CA VAL A 213 21.29 -8.77 -16.56
C VAL A 213 21.45 -7.40 -17.23
N ALA A 214 21.15 -7.31 -18.53
CA ALA A 214 21.00 -6.01 -19.18
C ALA A 214 19.78 -5.29 -18.58
N ILE A 215 20.02 -4.15 -17.92
CA ILE A 215 19.00 -3.40 -17.19
C ILE A 215 18.45 -2.30 -18.10
N ASP A 216 17.12 -2.23 -18.23
CA ASP A 216 16.46 -1.10 -18.86
C ASP A 216 16.72 0.16 -18.01
N PRO A 217 17.30 1.24 -18.58
CA PRO A 217 17.51 2.51 -17.87
C PRO A 217 16.27 3.05 -17.16
N LYS A 218 15.06 2.71 -17.63
CA LYS A 218 13.78 3.08 -17.01
C LYS A 218 13.64 2.58 -15.57
N PHE A 219 14.22 1.43 -15.22
CA PHE A 219 14.17 0.90 -13.85
C PHE A 219 15.01 1.70 -12.86
N LEU A 220 15.87 2.59 -13.34
CA LEU A 220 16.76 3.42 -12.52
C LEU A 220 16.41 4.92 -12.60
N ASP A 221 15.30 5.28 -13.25
CA ASP A 221 14.80 6.66 -13.33
C ASP A 221 13.66 6.89 -12.33
N PRO A 222 13.83 7.77 -11.33
CA PRO A 222 12.77 8.11 -10.37
C PRO A 222 11.45 8.51 -11.03
N LYS A 223 11.49 9.21 -12.18
CA LYS A 223 10.27 9.68 -12.83
C LYS A 223 9.39 8.56 -13.36
N HIS A 224 10.01 7.44 -13.77
CA HIS A 224 9.29 6.29 -14.27
C HIS A 224 8.92 5.32 -13.15
N VAL A 225 9.81 5.08 -12.19
CA VAL A 225 9.55 4.15 -11.08
C VAL A 225 8.43 4.67 -10.17
N PHE A 226 8.34 5.98 -9.98
CA PHE A 226 7.34 6.63 -9.14
C PHE A 226 6.20 7.28 -9.91
N SER A 227 6.06 7.01 -11.21
CA SER A 227 4.85 7.43 -11.92
C SER A 227 3.65 6.72 -11.30
N GLU A 228 2.59 7.48 -11.00
CA GLU A 228 1.33 6.88 -10.57
C GLU A 228 0.87 5.92 -11.67
N VAL A 229 0.77 4.64 -11.30
CA VAL A 229 0.09 3.68 -12.15
C VAL A 229 -1.37 4.09 -12.06
N ASP A 230 -1.89 4.75 -13.10
CA ASP A 230 -3.33 4.91 -13.25
C ASP A 230 -3.92 3.53 -12.94
N GLU A 231 -4.83 3.45 -11.97
CA GLU A 231 -5.59 2.22 -11.68
C GLU A 231 -6.50 1.94 -12.89
N ALA A 232 -5.90 1.65 -14.04
CA ALA A 232 -6.55 1.35 -15.28
C ALA A 232 -7.04 -0.10 -15.18
N GLU A 233 -8.37 -0.18 -15.11
CA GLU A 233 -9.22 -1.26 -15.65
C GLU A 233 -9.40 -2.54 -14.80
N GLY A 234 -8.66 -2.73 -13.70
CA GLY A 234 -8.60 -4.06 -13.07
C GLY A 234 -9.53 -4.40 -11.89
N SER A 235 -9.70 -3.56 -10.86
CA SER A 235 -10.12 -4.15 -9.56
C SER A 235 -10.87 -3.32 -8.52
N LYS A 236 -11.23 -2.06 -8.78
CA LYS A 236 -12.15 -1.30 -7.91
C LYS A 236 -13.03 -0.37 -8.72
N GLN A 237 -13.82 -0.93 -9.63
CA GLN A 237 -14.84 -0.12 -10.28
C GLN A 237 -15.81 0.41 -9.21
N PRO A 238 -16.08 1.72 -9.17
CA PRO A 238 -17.03 2.29 -8.23
C PRO A 238 -18.41 1.74 -8.57
N ASN A 239 -18.78 0.63 -7.94
CA ASN A 239 -20.11 0.09 -8.10
C ASN A 239 -21.07 1.08 -7.42
N VAL A 240 -21.78 1.87 -8.22
CA VAL A 240 -22.73 2.90 -7.74
C VAL A 240 -23.78 2.28 -6.81
N LEU A 241 -24.06 0.98 -6.97
CA LEU A 241 -24.99 0.22 -6.14
C LEU A 241 -24.43 -0.19 -4.76
N GLN A 242 -23.13 0.03 -4.50
CA GLN A 242 -22.45 -0.33 -3.25
C GLN A 242 -21.93 0.92 -2.50
N GLN A 243 -22.77 1.95 -2.32
CA GLN A 243 -22.44 3.02 -1.38
C GLN A 243 -22.49 2.48 0.07
N LYS A 244 -21.36 2.50 0.77
CA LYS A 244 -21.31 2.19 2.21
C LYS A 244 -22.05 3.28 2.99
N LYS A 245 -23.10 2.91 3.74
CA LYS A 245 -23.80 3.81 4.67
C LYS A 245 -22.76 4.50 5.59
N GLY A 246 -22.78 5.84 5.62
CA GLY A 246 -22.03 6.64 6.59
C GLY A 246 -20.69 7.22 6.13
N LYS A 247 -20.22 6.97 4.90
CA LYS A 247 -19.07 7.70 4.33
C LYS A 247 -19.55 8.66 3.25
N LYS A 248 -19.30 9.96 3.44
CA LYS A 248 -19.40 10.94 2.34
C LYS A 248 -18.48 10.47 1.21
N ALA A 249 -18.97 10.51 -0.03
CA ALA A 249 -18.12 10.27 -1.19
C ALA A 249 -16.91 11.22 -1.11
N PRO A 250 -15.69 10.74 -1.39
CA PRO A 250 -14.53 11.61 -1.48
C PRO A 250 -14.81 12.69 -2.52
N ALA A 251 -14.25 13.90 -2.32
CA ALA A 251 -14.33 14.93 -3.35
C ALA A 251 -13.57 14.42 -4.58
N GLU A 252 -14.29 14.19 -5.68
CA GLU A 252 -13.69 13.80 -6.95
C GLU A 252 -12.87 14.99 -7.47
N GLY A 253 -11.57 14.79 -7.69
CA GLY A 253 -10.71 15.77 -8.34
C GLY A 253 -10.99 15.81 -9.84
N TYR A 254 -10.53 16.88 -10.52
CA TYR A 254 -10.64 17.01 -11.97
C TYR A 254 -9.92 15.85 -12.67
N ALA A 255 -10.63 15.08 -13.49
CA ALA A 255 -10.00 14.17 -14.44
C ALA A 255 -9.11 14.97 -15.39
N ALA A 256 -7.93 14.45 -15.71
CA ALA A 256 -6.86 15.14 -16.45
C ALA A 256 -7.24 15.59 -17.87
N THR A 257 -8.42 15.22 -18.38
CA THR A 257 -8.86 15.46 -19.76
C THR A 257 -10.23 16.14 -19.92
N GLY A 258 -10.87 16.64 -18.85
CA GLY A 258 -12.20 17.26 -18.97
C GLY A 258 -12.44 18.42 -18.02
N GLN A 259 -12.42 19.64 -18.55
CA GLN A 259 -12.73 20.92 -17.87
C GLN A 259 -14.21 21.08 -17.45
N LEU A 260 -15.03 20.03 -17.44
CA LEU A 260 -16.46 20.14 -17.16
C LEU A 260 -16.78 19.56 -15.79
N LEU A 261 -17.25 20.42 -14.88
CA LEU A 261 -17.79 20.08 -13.56
C LEU A 261 -19.04 19.17 -13.65
N HIS A 262 -19.63 19.06 -14.86
CA HIS A 262 -20.86 18.34 -15.15
C HIS A 262 -20.65 17.49 -16.43
N SER A 263 -20.46 16.19 -16.27
CA SER A 263 -20.31 15.24 -17.38
C SER A 263 -21.68 14.75 -17.86
N GLN A 264 -21.84 14.66 -19.18
CA GLN A 264 -23.07 14.23 -19.83
C GLN A 264 -22.77 13.06 -20.75
N ALA A 265 -23.64 12.06 -20.79
CA ALA A 265 -23.64 11.00 -21.81
C ALA A 265 -24.99 10.92 -22.49
N ARG A 266 -25.03 10.34 -23.69
CA ARG A 266 -26.29 10.19 -24.42
C ARG A 266 -27.04 8.98 -23.90
N VAL A 267 -28.37 9.07 -23.87
CA VAL A 267 -29.23 7.93 -23.50
C VAL A 267 -28.99 6.72 -24.41
N VAL A 268 -28.68 6.94 -25.69
CA VAL A 268 -28.32 5.88 -26.63
C VAL A 268 -27.10 5.08 -26.15
N ASP A 269 -26.05 5.78 -25.70
CA ASP A 269 -24.82 5.14 -25.22
C ASP A 269 -25.08 4.35 -23.92
N PHE A 270 -26.04 4.80 -23.10
CA PHE A 270 -26.47 4.07 -21.90
C PHE A 270 -27.27 2.81 -22.23
N VAL A 271 -28.25 2.91 -23.14
CA VAL A 271 -29.15 1.80 -23.48
C VAL A 271 -28.42 0.71 -24.27
N LEU A 272 -27.62 1.09 -25.26
CA LEU A 272 -26.95 0.15 -26.17
C LEU A 272 -25.51 -0.18 -25.74
N GLY A 273 -24.93 0.57 -24.80
CA GLY A 273 -23.54 0.39 -24.39
C GLY A 273 -23.30 -0.86 -23.53
N PRO A 274 -22.05 -1.38 -23.51
CA PRO A 274 -21.68 -2.62 -22.83
C PRO A 274 -21.51 -2.50 -21.31
N ALA A 275 -21.44 -1.28 -20.75
CA ALA A 275 -21.14 -1.05 -19.32
C ALA A 275 -22.02 0.05 -18.69
N PRO A 276 -23.33 -0.18 -18.52
CA PRO A 276 -24.27 0.84 -18.05
C PRO A 276 -24.01 1.28 -16.60
N VAL A 277 -23.59 0.36 -15.72
CA VAL A 277 -23.31 0.69 -14.30
C VAL A 277 -22.10 1.61 -14.16
N LYS A 278 -21.07 1.41 -15.01
CA LYS A 278 -19.88 2.26 -15.07
C LYS A 278 -20.25 3.66 -15.55
N LEU A 279 -21.04 3.74 -16.62
CA LEU A 279 -21.50 5.00 -17.19
C LEU A 279 -22.27 5.84 -16.16
N LEU A 280 -23.19 5.22 -15.40
CA LEU A 280 -23.95 5.91 -14.33
C LEU A 280 -23.06 6.44 -13.20
N GLY A 281 -21.88 5.85 -12.97
CA GLY A 281 -20.93 6.32 -11.98
C GLY A 281 -20.12 7.53 -12.43
N GLU A 282 -19.81 7.59 -13.72
CA GLU A 282 -18.93 8.60 -14.33
C GLU A 282 -19.68 9.86 -14.78
N VAL A 283 -20.98 9.74 -15.08
CA VAL A 283 -21.77 10.83 -15.64
C VAL A 283 -22.72 11.48 -14.62
N ASN A 284 -23.00 12.77 -14.80
CA ASN A 284 -23.98 13.52 -14.01
C ASN A 284 -25.38 13.43 -14.60
N ALA A 285 -25.51 13.41 -15.93
CA ALA A 285 -26.80 13.37 -16.61
C ALA A 285 -26.75 12.52 -17.90
N LEU A 286 -27.89 11.94 -18.24
CA LEU A 286 -28.16 11.31 -19.52
C LEU A 286 -28.99 12.23 -20.40
N VAL A 287 -28.39 12.70 -21.49
CA VAL A 287 -29.02 13.62 -22.44
C VAL A 287 -29.82 12.81 -23.46
N TRP A 288 -31.06 13.27 -23.66
CA TRP A 288 -31.97 12.71 -24.64
C TRP A 288 -31.85 13.49 -25.95
N ASP A 289 -31.16 12.89 -26.92
CA ASP A 289 -30.98 13.47 -28.24
C ASP A 289 -32.25 13.43 -29.10
N GLU A 290 -32.22 14.14 -30.24
CA GLU A 290 -33.29 14.14 -31.26
C GLU A 290 -33.26 12.90 -32.18
N SER A 291 -32.46 11.89 -31.84
CA SER A 291 -32.32 10.64 -32.59
C SER A 291 -33.64 9.86 -32.67
N GLY A 292 -33.79 9.04 -33.72
CA GLY A 292 -34.96 8.17 -33.90
C GLY A 292 -35.12 7.18 -32.73
N GLU A 293 -34.01 6.72 -32.16
CA GLU A 293 -33.92 5.85 -30.99
C GLU A 293 -34.53 6.50 -29.74
N CYS A 294 -34.11 7.73 -29.44
CA CYS A 294 -34.62 8.49 -28.30
C CYS A 294 -36.11 8.82 -28.46
N SER A 295 -36.55 9.13 -29.67
CA SER A 295 -37.97 9.38 -29.97
C SER A 295 -38.82 8.13 -29.74
N PHE A 296 -38.34 6.96 -30.16
CA PHE A 296 -38.98 5.68 -29.88
C PHE A 296 -39.06 5.40 -28.37
N TRP A 297 -37.95 5.56 -27.64
CA TRP A 297 -37.93 5.30 -26.20
C TRP A 297 -38.81 6.27 -25.41
N ARG A 298 -38.99 7.52 -25.84
CA ARG A 298 -39.96 8.46 -25.24
C ARG A 298 -41.40 7.98 -25.38
N GLY A 299 -41.74 7.25 -26.45
CA GLY A 299 -43.07 6.70 -26.71
C GLY A 299 -43.38 5.39 -25.97
N LEU A 300 -42.39 4.75 -25.34
CA LEU A 300 -42.60 3.49 -24.63
C LEU A 300 -43.43 3.68 -23.36
N LYS A 301 -44.39 2.78 -23.12
CA LYS A 301 -45.16 2.72 -21.86
C LYS A 301 -44.26 2.52 -20.62
N ALA A 302 -43.06 1.95 -20.82
CA ALA A 302 -42.07 1.77 -19.77
C ALA A 302 -41.38 3.08 -19.36
N THR A 303 -41.34 4.09 -20.24
CA THR A 303 -40.70 5.39 -20.01
C THR A 303 -41.66 6.32 -19.28
N LYS A 304 -41.73 6.15 -17.96
CA LYS A 304 -42.51 7.03 -17.09
C LYS A 304 -41.81 8.39 -16.92
N PRO A 305 -42.53 9.46 -16.52
CA PRO A 305 -41.92 10.75 -16.20
C PRO A 305 -40.78 10.64 -15.17
N GLU A 306 -40.88 9.71 -14.23
CA GLU A 306 -39.82 9.39 -13.25
C GLU A 306 -38.49 9.01 -13.90
N VAL A 307 -38.51 8.35 -15.06
CA VAL A 307 -37.30 7.93 -15.78
C VAL A 307 -36.63 9.13 -16.44
N LEU A 308 -37.41 10.06 -16.99
CA LEU A 308 -36.90 11.29 -17.60
C LEU A 308 -36.22 12.17 -16.55
N GLU A 309 -36.84 12.31 -15.38
CA GLU A 309 -36.27 13.03 -14.24
C GLU A 309 -35.02 12.30 -13.70
N ALA A 310 -35.05 10.97 -13.63
CA ALA A 310 -33.87 10.22 -13.21
C ALA A 310 -32.68 10.43 -14.16
N CYS A 311 -32.92 10.58 -15.46
CA CYS A 311 -31.86 10.88 -16.43
C CYS A 311 -31.29 12.30 -16.30
N SER A 312 -32.01 13.27 -15.71
CA SER A 312 -31.56 14.67 -15.65
C SER A 312 -30.46 14.88 -14.60
N ASP A 313 -30.56 14.20 -13.45
CA ASP A 313 -29.58 14.27 -12.37
C ASP A 313 -29.37 12.89 -11.70
N LEU A 314 -28.36 12.17 -12.19
CA LEU A 314 -28.01 10.83 -11.71
C LEU A 314 -27.42 10.84 -10.29
N LYS A 315 -26.80 11.95 -9.87
CA LYS A 315 -26.08 12.02 -8.59
C LYS A 315 -27.03 12.26 -7.41
N VAL A 316 -28.28 12.67 -7.67
CA VAL A 316 -29.37 12.76 -6.68
C VAL A 316 -30.03 11.40 -6.42
N LEU A 317 -29.91 10.45 -7.36
CA LEU A 317 -30.61 9.17 -7.27
C LEU A 317 -30.10 8.28 -6.14
N ASN A 318 -31.04 7.63 -5.47
CA ASN A 318 -30.74 6.58 -4.51
C ASN A 318 -30.55 5.21 -5.19
N LYS A 319 -30.07 4.22 -4.43
CA LYS A 319 -29.84 2.84 -4.92
C LYS A 319 -31.09 2.21 -5.54
N THR A 320 -32.29 2.53 -5.06
CA THR A 320 -33.54 1.97 -5.58
C THR A 320 -33.89 2.59 -6.93
N GLU A 321 -33.68 3.90 -7.08
CA GLU A 321 -33.90 4.63 -8.33
C GLU A 321 -32.91 4.23 -9.42
N LEU A 322 -31.63 4.06 -9.07
CA LEU A 322 -30.62 3.54 -10.00
C LEU A 322 -30.97 2.13 -10.51
N ARG A 323 -31.51 1.27 -9.65
CA ARG A 323 -32.01 -0.05 -10.09
C ARG A 323 -33.21 0.06 -11.02
N LYS A 324 -34.15 0.97 -10.74
CA LYS A 324 -35.29 1.23 -11.63
C LYS A 324 -34.81 1.70 -13.01
N LEU A 325 -33.78 2.54 -13.06
CA LEU A 325 -33.19 3.04 -14.30
C LEU A 325 -32.51 1.92 -15.10
N LEU A 326 -31.78 1.01 -14.43
CA LEU A 326 -31.21 -0.19 -15.07
C LEU A 326 -32.29 -1.17 -15.56
N ALA A 327 -33.36 -1.38 -14.78
CA ALA A 327 -34.49 -2.20 -15.20
C ALA A 327 -35.24 -1.58 -16.39
N TRP A 328 -35.36 -0.24 -16.43
CA TRP A 328 -35.89 0.46 -17.59
C TRP A 328 -34.98 0.28 -18.82
N ARG A 329 -33.66 0.38 -18.65
CA ARG A 329 -32.67 0.15 -19.72
C ARG A 329 -32.88 -1.19 -20.42
N GLY A 330 -33.01 -2.28 -19.64
CA GLY A 330 -33.24 -3.62 -20.20
C GLY A 330 -34.52 -3.68 -21.05
N LYS A 331 -35.60 -3.07 -20.56
CA LYS A 331 -36.88 -2.97 -21.31
C LYS A 331 -36.76 -2.12 -22.57
N ALA A 332 -36.01 -1.01 -22.51
CA ALA A 332 -35.79 -0.11 -23.63
C ALA A 332 -34.93 -0.77 -24.74
N ALA A 333 -33.88 -1.51 -24.35
CA ALA A 333 -33.03 -2.25 -25.27
C ALA A 333 -33.82 -3.38 -25.98
N ALA A 334 -34.56 -4.20 -25.22
CA ALA A 334 -35.37 -5.27 -25.78
C ALA A 334 -36.48 -4.76 -26.72
N ALA A 335 -37.13 -3.65 -26.37
CA ALA A 335 -38.15 -3.04 -27.23
C ALA A 335 -37.54 -2.51 -28.54
N TRP A 336 -36.33 -1.94 -28.48
CA TRP A 336 -35.62 -1.44 -29.66
C TRP A 336 -35.15 -2.56 -30.59
N GLU A 337 -34.69 -3.67 -30.03
CA GLU A 337 -34.32 -4.85 -30.81
C GLU A 337 -35.54 -5.44 -31.54
N LYS A 338 -36.70 -5.50 -30.88
CA LYS A 338 -37.96 -5.95 -31.49
C LYS A 338 -38.40 -5.06 -32.66
N GLU A 339 -38.30 -3.73 -32.50
CA GLU A 339 -38.62 -2.76 -33.55
C GLU A 339 -37.69 -2.93 -34.76
N GLN A 340 -36.38 -3.09 -34.51
CA GLN A 340 -35.42 -3.34 -35.59
C GLN A 340 -35.67 -4.65 -36.32
N ARG A 341 -36.06 -5.71 -35.59
CA ARG A 341 -36.41 -7.01 -36.18
C ARG A 341 -37.71 -6.95 -36.99
N ALA A 342 -38.70 -6.16 -36.56
CA ALA A 342 -39.93 -5.91 -37.31
C ALA A 342 -39.66 -5.07 -38.58
N ALA A 343 -38.78 -4.08 -38.50
CA ALA A 343 -38.38 -3.28 -39.66
C ALA A 343 -37.55 -4.08 -40.70
N ALA A 344 -36.85 -5.13 -40.26
CA ALA A 344 -36.04 -6.01 -41.12
C ALA A 344 -36.82 -7.17 -41.78
N GLY A 345 -38.11 -7.37 -41.42
CA GLY A 345 -38.94 -8.47 -41.94
C GLY A 345 -40.31 -8.00 -42.41
N GLY A 346 -40.49 -7.89 -43.74
CA GLY A 346 -41.80 -7.68 -44.36
C GLY A 346 -42.56 -9.01 -44.56
N ASP A 347 -43.84 -8.97 -44.17
CA ASP A 347 -44.97 -9.87 -44.46
C ASP A 347 -44.88 -11.37 -44.14
N GLY A 348 -45.86 -11.81 -43.33
CA GLY A 348 -46.19 -13.21 -43.07
C GLY A 348 -47.32 -13.35 -42.05
N GLU A 349 -48.52 -12.92 -42.40
CA GLU A 349 -49.74 -13.10 -41.60
C GLU A 349 -50.11 -14.60 -41.49
N GLY A 350 -50.39 -15.08 -40.27
CA GLY A 350 -51.14 -16.32 -40.08
C GLY A 350 -50.90 -17.08 -38.77
N GLY A 351 -51.79 -16.90 -37.79
CA GLY A 351 -52.21 -18.01 -36.92
C GLY A 351 -51.71 -18.03 -35.46
N ASN A 352 -52.45 -17.35 -34.59
CA ASN A 352 -52.82 -17.68 -33.22
C ASN A 352 -52.07 -18.83 -32.48
N GLY A 353 -51.40 -18.48 -31.37
CA GLY A 353 -51.10 -19.40 -30.26
C GLY A 353 -49.64 -19.46 -29.85
N GLY A 354 -49.25 -18.71 -28.82
CA GLY A 354 -47.96 -18.87 -28.16
C GLY A 354 -47.40 -17.60 -27.52
N ASP A 355 -48.09 -17.04 -26.52
CA ASP A 355 -47.38 -16.36 -25.43
C ASP A 355 -46.41 -17.40 -24.83
N GLY A 356 -45.09 -17.20 -24.95
CA GLY A 356 -44.14 -18.19 -24.45
C GLY A 356 -42.67 -17.78 -24.47
N ASP A 357 -42.09 -17.46 -25.62
CA ASP A 357 -40.62 -17.63 -25.71
C ASP A 357 -39.77 -16.37 -25.51
N ALA A 358 -40.27 -15.15 -25.79
CA ALA A 358 -39.44 -13.94 -25.68
C ALA A 358 -39.40 -13.31 -24.28
N ALA A 359 -40.39 -13.60 -23.42
CA ALA A 359 -40.35 -13.21 -22.01
C ALA A 359 -39.32 -14.07 -21.23
N SER A 360 -39.15 -15.32 -21.66
CA SER A 360 -38.29 -16.31 -20.99
C SER A 360 -36.81 -15.95 -21.00
N ASP A 361 -36.30 -15.35 -22.09
CA ASP A 361 -34.88 -14.98 -22.18
C ASP A 361 -34.55 -13.71 -21.38
N SER A 362 -35.49 -12.76 -21.29
CA SER A 362 -35.35 -11.54 -20.47
C SER A 362 -35.53 -11.79 -18.98
N GLU A 363 -36.42 -12.71 -18.61
CA GLU A 363 -36.52 -13.20 -17.23
C GLU A 363 -35.29 -14.06 -16.89
N ALA A 364 -34.78 -14.87 -17.83
CA ALA A 364 -33.55 -15.63 -17.63
C ALA A 364 -32.32 -14.74 -17.45
N GLU A 365 -32.19 -13.63 -18.18
CA GLU A 365 -31.06 -12.71 -18.04
C GLU A 365 -31.14 -11.90 -16.74
N ALA A 366 -32.32 -11.42 -16.35
CA ALA A 366 -32.53 -10.76 -15.05
C ALA A 366 -32.33 -11.73 -13.86
N VAL A 367 -32.74 -12.99 -14.01
CA VAL A 367 -32.50 -14.04 -13.02
C VAL A 367 -31.01 -14.39 -12.96
N ARG A 368 -30.29 -14.46 -14.08
CA ARG A 368 -28.82 -14.66 -14.11
C ARG A 368 -28.09 -13.51 -13.42
N GLU A 369 -28.48 -12.26 -13.67
CA GLU A 369 -27.89 -11.10 -12.98
C GLU A 369 -28.20 -11.11 -11.47
N GLU A 370 -29.42 -11.46 -11.06
CA GLU A 370 -29.77 -11.61 -9.64
C GLU A 370 -29.04 -12.79 -8.97
N GLU A 371 -28.86 -13.90 -9.67
CA GLU A 371 -28.08 -15.06 -9.22
C GLU A 371 -26.60 -14.71 -9.06
N GLU A 372 -25.98 -14.03 -10.04
CA GLU A 372 -24.59 -13.57 -9.96
C GLU A 372 -24.38 -12.58 -8.79
N ILE A 373 -25.32 -11.66 -8.57
CA ILE A 373 -25.27 -10.71 -7.44
C ILE A 373 -25.43 -11.45 -6.10
N SER A 374 -26.31 -12.46 -6.03
CA SER A 374 -26.52 -13.31 -4.86
C SER A 374 -25.28 -14.16 -4.56
N GLU A 375 -24.65 -14.73 -5.58
CA GLU A 375 -23.40 -15.48 -5.45
C GLU A 375 -22.25 -14.59 -4.96
N LEU A 376 -22.09 -13.38 -5.51
CA LEU A 376 -21.09 -12.41 -5.05
C LEU A 376 -21.33 -11.99 -3.58
N GLN A 377 -22.59 -11.85 -3.16
CA GLN A 377 -22.94 -11.59 -1.75
C GLN A 377 -22.60 -12.78 -0.84
N LYS A 378 -22.95 -14.01 -1.24
CA LYS A 378 -22.57 -15.24 -0.51
C LYS A 378 -21.06 -15.38 -0.39
N LEU A 379 -20.31 -15.07 -1.44
CA LEU A 379 -18.84 -15.11 -1.47
C LEU A 379 -18.23 -14.04 -0.55
N ALA A 380 -18.81 -12.84 -0.52
CA ALA A 380 -18.41 -11.78 0.39
C ALA A 380 -18.68 -12.15 1.86
N ASP A 381 -19.85 -12.74 2.15
CA ASP A 381 -20.21 -13.21 3.49
C ASP A 381 -19.34 -14.40 3.95
N GLN A 382 -19.02 -15.32 3.05
CA GLN A 382 -18.07 -16.40 3.30
C GLN A 382 -16.66 -15.87 3.57
N ARG A 383 -16.20 -14.86 2.80
CA ARG A 383 -14.91 -14.18 3.07
C ARG A 383 -14.92 -13.46 4.41
N ALA A 384 -16.01 -12.81 4.78
CA ALA A 384 -16.17 -12.14 6.07
C ALA A 384 -16.19 -13.15 7.24
N LYS A 385 -16.94 -14.25 7.12
CA LYS A 385 -16.92 -15.37 8.09
C LYS A 385 -15.55 -16.01 8.19
N GLY A 386 -14.85 -16.19 7.07
CA GLY A 386 -13.48 -16.72 7.02
C GLY A 386 -12.47 -15.80 7.70
N ALA A 387 -12.57 -14.49 7.48
CA ALA A 387 -11.75 -13.48 8.18
C ALA A 387 -12.01 -13.49 9.69
N LYS A 388 -13.28 -13.57 10.11
CA LYS A 388 -13.66 -13.65 11.54
C LYS A 388 -13.14 -14.94 12.19
N ARG A 389 -13.21 -16.08 11.49
CA ARG A 389 -12.65 -17.36 11.97
C ARG A 389 -11.13 -17.31 12.11
N ARG A 390 -10.42 -16.76 11.12
CA ARG A 390 -8.96 -16.60 11.17
C ARG A 390 -8.51 -15.67 12.31
N ALA A 391 -9.25 -14.59 12.56
CA ALA A 391 -9.00 -13.70 13.69
C ALA A 391 -9.24 -14.40 15.04
N ALA A 392 -10.30 -15.20 15.17
CA ALA A 392 -10.57 -15.98 16.38
C ALA A 392 -9.51 -17.07 16.63
N GLU A 393 -9.07 -17.77 15.58
CA GLU A 393 -8.01 -18.78 15.67
C GLU A 393 -6.66 -18.17 16.05
N ALA A 394 -6.33 -17.00 15.50
CA ALA A 394 -5.13 -16.25 15.90
C ALA A 394 -5.19 -15.84 17.38
N LYS A 395 -6.35 -15.37 17.86
CA LYS A 395 -6.57 -15.01 19.28
C LYS A 395 -6.53 -16.23 20.21
N ALA A 396 -7.02 -17.39 19.77
CA ALA A 396 -6.95 -18.64 20.53
C ALA A 396 -5.50 -19.14 20.66
N LYS A 397 -4.75 -19.19 19.54
CA LYS A 397 -3.32 -19.56 19.55
C LYS A 397 -2.46 -18.61 20.37
N PHE A 398 -2.81 -17.32 20.40
CA PHE A 398 -2.15 -16.34 21.26
C PHE A 398 -2.40 -16.64 22.75
N ARG A 399 -3.65 -16.91 23.15
CA ARG A 399 -3.99 -17.31 24.52
C ARG A 399 -3.27 -18.60 24.96
N GLU A 400 -3.18 -19.58 24.07
CA GLU A 400 -2.46 -20.84 24.33
C GLU A 400 -0.96 -20.62 24.55
N ARG A 401 -0.32 -19.76 23.75
CA ARG A 401 1.11 -19.41 23.90
C ARG A 401 1.39 -18.63 25.18
N LEU A 402 0.46 -17.75 25.58
CA LEU A 402 0.54 -17.04 26.85
C LEU A 402 0.40 -18.00 28.04
N ALA A 403 -0.54 -18.96 27.97
CA ALA A 403 -0.74 -19.98 29.00
C ALA A 403 0.47 -20.93 29.13
N LEU A 404 1.13 -21.25 28.03
CA LEU A 404 2.35 -22.08 28.01
C LEU A 404 3.62 -21.33 28.46
N LYS A 405 3.52 -20.08 28.93
CA LYS A 405 4.66 -19.22 29.35
C LYS A 405 5.74 -19.03 28.27
N MET A 406 5.37 -19.23 26.99
CA MET A 406 6.26 -19.05 25.85
C MET A 406 6.39 -17.57 25.45
N GLU A 407 5.44 -16.74 25.87
CA GLU A 407 5.42 -15.28 25.68
C GLU A 407 5.10 -14.59 27.02
N HIS A 408 5.84 -13.53 27.39
CA HIS A 408 5.56 -12.73 28.59
C HIS A 408 4.57 -11.59 28.27
N PRO A 409 3.62 -11.27 29.19
CA PRO A 409 2.76 -10.11 29.04
C PRO A 409 3.62 -8.83 28.95
N GLY A 410 3.77 -8.26 27.75
CA GLY A 410 4.59 -7.08 27.48
C GLY A 410 5.67 -7.24 26.40
N ASP A 411 5.97 -8.45 25.93
CA ASP A 411 6.99 -8.67 24.87
C ASP A 411 6.48 -8.41 23.44
N ARG A 412 5.16 -8.27 23.27
CA ARG A 412 4.51 -7.77 22.05
C ARG A 412 3.45 -6.71 22.40
N LEU A 413 3.61 -5.52 21.82
CA LEU A 413 2.52 -4.56 21.66
C LEU A 413 1.79 -4.92 20.37
N ASP A 414 0.71 -5.69 20.48
CA ASP A 414 -0.16 -5.98 19.34
C ASP A 414 -1.07 -4.76 19.11
N VAL A 415 -0.83 -4.05 18.00
CA VAL A 415 -1.50 -2.76 17.66
C VAL A 415 -3.02 -2.90 17.54
N GLN A 416 -3.52 -4.13 17.42
CA GLN A 416 -4.94 -4.42 17.31
C GLN A 416 -5.67 -4.36 18.66
N GLU A 417 -5.01 -4.67 19.77
CA GLU A 417 -5.63 -4.58 21.11
C GLU A 417 -5.81 -3.13 21.55
N GLU A 418 -4.83 -2.25 21.27
CA GLU A 418 -4.97 -0.82 21.57
C GLU A 418 -6.12 -0.17 20.78
N LEU A 419 -6.37 -0.57 19.53
CA LEU A 419 -7.49 0.00 18.74
C LEU A 419 -8.87 -0.42 19.27
N GLU A 420 -9.01 -1.62 19.85
CA GLU A 420 -10.26 -2.06 20.48
C GLU A 420 -10.44 -1.50 21.89
N LEU A 421 -9.35 -1.18 22.60
CA LEU A 421 -9.35 -0.52 23.90
C LEU A 421 -9.97 0.90 23.85
N PHE A 422 -9.89 1.59 22.70
CA PHE A 422 -10.48 2.91 22.49
C PHE A 422 -11.80 2.89 21.68
N SER A 423 -12.41 1.72 21.51
CA SER A 423 -13.71 1.59 20.85
C SER A 423 -14.85 2.10 21.74
N LEU A 424 -15.43 3.25 21.37
CA LEU A 424 -16.65 3.82 21.97
C LEU A 424 -17.85 2.85 21.95
N ALA A 425 -17.81 1.78 21.16
CA ALA A 425 -18.87 0.77 21.15
C ALA A 425 -18.92 -0.06 22.44
N ARG A 426 -17.85 -0.08 23.23
CA ARG A 426 -17.76 -0.82 24.50
C ARG A 426 -18.20 -0.02 25.72
N VAL A 427 -18.31 1.31 25.60
CA VAL A 427 -18.81 2.19 26.66
C VAL A 427 -20.34 2.25 26.54
N ARG A 428 -21.02 1.26 27.12
CA ARG A 428 -22.47 1.32 27.35
C ARG A 428 -22.71 1.42 28.85
N GLY A 429 -23.08 2.62 29.30
CA GLY A 429 -23.56 2.88 30.66
C GLY A 429 -22.53 3.56 31.57
N ASP A 430 -23.06 4.41 32.46
CA ASP A 430 -22.30 5.32 33.32
C ASP A 430 -21.29 4.62 34.25
N GLY A 431 -21.53 3.34 34.60
CA GLY A 431 -20.61 2.55 35.43
C GLY A 431 -19.26 2.23 34.77
N SER A 432 -19.21 2.20 33.44
CA SER A 432 -17.96 1.90 32.69
C SER A 432 -16.99 3.07 32.62
N ILE A 433 -17.48 4.30 32.85
CA ILE A 433 -16.66 5.51 32.87
C ILE A 433 -15.92 5.64 34.21
N ALA A 434 -16.56 5.24 35.32
CA ALA A 434 -15.95 5.28 36.65
C ALA A 434 -14.75 4.32 36.78
N ALA A 435 -14.83 3.14 36.16
CA ALA A 435 -13.75 2.15 36.17
C ALA A 435 -12.50 2.57 35.36
N LEU A 436 -12.63 3.55 34.45
CA LEU A 436 -11.50 4.10 33.69
C LEU A 436 -10.82 5.27 34.41
N THR A 437 -11.50 5.91 35.36
CA THR A 437 -10.99 7.07 36.10
C THR A 437 -10.23 6.70 37.37
N GLU A 438 -10.52 5.54 37.97
CA GLU A 438 -9.77 5.04 39.12
C GLU A 438 -8.71 4.05 38.63
N GLY A 439 -7.43 4.42 38.81
CA GLY A 439 -6.30 3.59 38.42
C GLY A 439 -6.35 2.24 39.11
N ALA A 440 -6.75 1.21 38.38
CA ALA A 440 -6.85 -0.15 38.90
C ALA A 440 -5.45 -0.71 39.22
N ALA A 441 -5.28 -1.07 40.49
CA ALA A 441 -4.25 -1.98 40.98
C ALA A 441 -4.42 -3.37 40.31
N PRO A 442 -3.38 -4.24 40.32
CA PRO A 442 -3.41 -5.48 39.56
C PRO A 442 -4.28 -6.50 40.29
N ASP A 443 -5.51 -6.70 39.82
CA ASP A 443 -6.42 -7.68 40.41
C ASP A 443 -6.30 -9.07 39.78
N GLU A 444 -6.42 -10.00 40.73
CA GLU A 444 -6.29 -11.44 40.67
C GLU A 444 -7.28 -12.10 39.70
N VAL A 445 -6.85 -13.25 39.19
CA VAL A 445 -7.65 -14.21 38.43
C VAL A 445 -8.86 -14.65 39.25
N ALA A 446 -10.05 -14.21 38.84
CA ALA A 446 -11.31 -14.83 39.22
C ALA A 446 -11.69 -15.85 38.14
N ASP A 447 -11.51 -17.13 38.47
CA ASP A 447 -12.18 -18.24 37.80
C ASP A 447 -13.69 -18.07 37.97
N VAL A 448 -14.41 -18.02 36.85
CA VAL A 448 -15.85 -18.25 36.83
C VAL A 448 -16.11 -19.22 35.69
N ASP A 449 -16.19 -20.49 36.08
CA ASP A 449 -16.86 -21.55 35.34
C ASP A 449 -18.34 -21.18 35.20
N GLU A 450 -18.85 -21.19 33.96
CA GLU A 450 -20.28 -21.32 33.69
C GLU A 450 -20.44 -22.35 32.55
N ASP A 451 -20.38 -23.62 32.96
CA ASP A 451 -21.21 -24.66 32.37
C ASP A 451 -22.60 -24.52 33.02
N GLU A 452 -23.64 -24.35 32.23
CA GLU A 452 -24.98 -24.90 32.53
C GLU A 452 -25.81 -24.88 31.23
N ASP A 453 -25.78 -26.03 30.56
CA ASP A 453 -26.93 -26.54 29.82
C ASP A 453 -28.07 -26.79 30.83
N GLU A 454 -29.30 -26.34 30.54
CA GLU A 454 -30.47 -27.23 30.68
C GLU A 454 -31.73 -26.67 30.01
N GLU A 455 -32.52 -27.65 29.56
CA GLU A 455 -33.76 -27.59 28.79
C GLU A 455 -34.93 -26.92 29.53
N GLY A 456 -35.89 -26.43 28.74
CA GLY A 456 -37.20 -25.93 29.17
C GLY A 456 -38.01 -25.36 28.03
#